data_AF-A0A8S2Y1N1-F1
#
_entry.id   AF-A0A8S2Y1N1-F1
#
_cell.length_a   1.000
_cell.length_b   1.000
_cell.length_c   1.000
_cell.angle_alpha   90.00
_cell.angle_beta   90.00
_cell.angle_gamma   90.00
#
_symmetry.space_group_name_H-M   'P 1'
#
loop_
_entity.id
_entity.type
_entity.pdbx_description
1 polymer ?
#
loop_
_entity_poly.entity_id
_entity_poly.type
_entity_poly.pdbx_seq_one_letter_code
_entity_poly.pdbx_strand_id
1 'polypeptide(L)'
;MNCSIVNIMNLPDEILIIIGNKLIRDKIYTRSIELIKNNCEDEDTCSLSDHILDRFCFDFLPQIHNIIEQFILESFSMERILYAGNYPQLCQLTLVNFTQELAIRVLADESHFAHIFKNQITHLVVLIDYIESRSYDDLRINVFQRIFSLLTTLTDLDFGQCSRSLHPVLTFNNSSADGCFSSTIVNLRINVRTFDDCQCLLDGRLSQLRTFIVRIDFISNSKLSVNNTDILHLECFSLTSYNQTLDYESHVVPLLCRMRYLQQLTLYVIVTIRSTFIDGIHLSNEILDRVPQLQTFNFNIITYADANNQLYENIKCTFLNGKFSQVDFYL
;
A
#
# COMPACT_ATOMS: atom_id res chain seq x y z
N MET A 1 21.08 -15.33 34.47
CA MET A 1 21.70 -14.51 33.41
C MET A 1 20.80 -14.66 32.19
N ASN A 2 19.83 -13.76 32.01
CA ASN A 2 18.88 -13.85 30.92
C ASN A 2 19.44 -13.07 29.73
N CYS A 3 19.84 -13.80 28.68
CA CYS A 3 20.10 -13.22 27.37
C CYS A 3 18.74 -12.87 26.74
N SER A 4 18.44 -11.58 26.59
CA SER A 4 17.42 -11.12 25.67
C SER A 4 18.13 -10.78 24.36
N ILE A 5 18.13 -11.71 23.41
CA ILE A 5 18.51 -11.42 22.03
C ILE A 5 17.32 -10.66 21.43
N VAL A 6 17.49 -9.35 21.20
CA VAL A 6 16.64 -8.64 20.24
C VAL A 6 17.17 -9.08 18.88
N ASN A 7 16.51 -10.08 18.29
CA ASN A 7 16.91 -10.62 17.01
C ASN A 7 16.40 -9.70 15.91
N ILE A 8 17.25 -8.76 15.49
CA ILE A 8 17.13 -8.03 14.23
C ILE A 8 17.69 -8.99 13.16
N MET A 9 16.85 -9.74 12.42
CA MET A 9 17.25 -10.62 11.29
C MET A 9 16.09 -10.66 10.27
N ASN A 10 16.27 -10.59 8.94
CA ASN A 10 17.10 -11.43 8.06
C ASN A 10 17.55 -10.68 6.76
N LEU A 11 18.85 -10.71 6.42
CA LEU A 11 19.46 -10.86 5.08
C LEU A 11 21.01 -10.93 5.26
N PRO A 12 21.79 -11.49 4.31
CA PRO A 12 23.20 -11.82 4.53
C PRO A 12 24.07 -10.57 4.47
N ASP A 13 25.01 -10.52 5.42
CA ASP A 13 26.11 -9.57 5.59
C ASP A 13 25.81 -8.28 6.39
N GLU A 14 25.97 -8.44 7.72
CA GLU A 14 26.20 -7.45 8.78
C GLU A 14 24.95 -6.87 9.49
N ILE A 15 25.01 -6.72 10.83
CA ILE A 15 23.86 -6.66 11.75
C ILE A 15 24.05 -5.49 12.73
N LEU A 16 22.98 -4.79 13.10
CA LEU A 16 22.97 -3.93 14.30
C LEU A 16 22.92 -4.83 15.55
N ILE A 17 24.07 -5.33 16.00
CA ILE A 17 24.11 -6.27 17.11
C ILE A 17 24.17 -5.52 18.45
N ILE A 18 23.11 -5.66 19.26
CA ILE A 18 23.16 -5.40 20.70
C ILE A 18 23.60 -6.70 21.40
N ILE A 19 24.92 -6.94 21.52
CA ILE A 19 25.45 -8.02 22.38
C ILE A 19 25.62 -7.44 23.79
N GLY A 20 24.70 -7.81 24.69
CA GLY A 20 24.76 -7.41 26.10
C GLY A 20 24.74 -5.89 26.30
N ASN A 21 25.87 -5.33 26.74
CA ASN A 21 26.04 -3.88 27.03
C ASN A 21 26.71 -3.05 25.92
N LYS A 22 26.99 -3.63 24.74
CA LYS A 22 27.72 -2.94 23.68
C LYS A 22 26.89 -2.86 22.39
N LEU A 23 26.79 -1.64 21.87
CA LEU A 23 26.35 -1.38 20.50
C LEU A 23 27.53 -1.57 19.56
N ILE A 24 27.42 -2.50 18.63
CA ILE A 24 28.38 -2.57 17.51
C ILE A 24 27.90 -1.55 16.47
N ARG A 25 28.67 -0.46 16.33
CA ARG A 25 28.34 0.63 15.40
C ARG A 25 28.80 0.27 13.99
N ASP A 26 27.83 0.03 13.11
CA ASP A 26 28.04 0.06 11.68
C ASP A 26 27.37 1.30 11.09
N LYS A 27 28.10 2.06 10.29
CA LYS A 27 27.60 3.32 9.69
C LYS A 27 26.42 3.09 8.74
N ILE A 28 26.31 1.93 8.10
CA ILE A 28 25.23 1.59 7.16
C ILE A 28 23.97 1.26 7.95
N TYR A 29 24.08 0.38 8.96
CA TYR A 29 22.94 -0.04 9.78
C TYR A 29 22.43 1.01 10.76
N THR A 30 23.18 2.08 11.01
CA THR A 30 22.71 3.17 11.89
C THR A 30 21.74 4.12 11.18
N ARG A 31 21.66 4.11 9.84
CA ARG A 31 20.74 4.96 9.07
C ARG A 31 19.31 4.43 9.03
N SER A 32 19.14 3.11 9.07
CA SER A 32 17.84 2.45 9.06
C SER A 32 17.69 1.61 10.32
N ILE A 33 16.74 1.99 11.17
CA ILE A 33 16.51 1.35 12.46
C ILE A 33 15.16 0.66 12.46
N GLU A 34 15.18 -0.63 12.71
CA GLU A 34 13.99 -1.47 12.82
C GLU A 34 13.77 -1.87 14.28
N LEU A 35 12.61 -1.48 14.83
CA LEU A 35 12.18 -1.73 16.20
C LEU A 35 10.82 -2.41 16.19
N ILE A 36 10.78 -3.56 15.51
CA ILE A 36 9.65 -4.48 15.46
C ILE A 36 10.07 -5.82 16.09
N LYS A 37 9.11 -6.59 16.60
CA LYS A 37 9.39 -7.93 17.10
C LYS A 37 9.22 -8.97 15.98
N ASN A 38 10.30 -9.67 15.65
CA ASN A 38 10.33 -10.58 14.49
C ASN A 38 9.62 -11.94 14.65
N ASN A 39 9.09 -12.29 15.83
CA ASN A 39 8.53 -13.64 16.06
C ASN A 39 7.36 -13.58 17.02
N CYS A 40 6.15 -13.88 16.53
CA CYS A 40 4.99 -14.21 17.33
C CYS A 40 4.28 -15.39 16.66
N GLU A 41 4.65 -16.60 17.06
CA GLU A 41 3.81 -17.79 16.84
C GLU A 41 2.55 -17.74 17.73
N ASP A 42 2.49 -16.81 18.71
CA ASP A 42 1.36 -16.58 19.60
C ASP A 42 0.68 -15.23 19.27
N GLU A 43 -0.62 -15.30 18.98
CA GLU A 43 -1.38 -14.27 18.24
C GLU A 43 -1.66 -12.94 18.95
N ASP A 44 -1.31 -12.68 20.23
CA ASP A 44 -2.00 -11.56 20.91
C ASP A 44 -1.20 -10.42 21.56
N THR A 45 0.08 -10.50 21.97
CA THR A 45 0.62 -9.39 22.80
C THR A 45 2.14 -9.30 22.88
N CYS A 46 2.82 -9.04 21.77
CA CYS A 46 4.27 -9.15 21.79
C CYS A 46 4.97 -7.97 21.10
N SER A 47 4.91 -6.81 21.74
CA SER A 47 5.78 -5.67 21.44
C SER A 47 7.14 -5.77 22.16
N LEU A 48 8.10 -4.93 21.76
CA LEU A 48 9.35 -4.73 22.50
C LEU A 48 9.04 -4.30 23.95
N SER A 49 9.77 -4.84 24.92
CA SER A 49 9.56 -4.49 26.32
C SER A 49 10.01 -3.07 26.63
N ASP A 50 9.34 -2.43 27.60
CA ASP A 50 9.66 -1.08 28.06
C ASP A 50 11.15 -0.90 28.40
N HIS A 51 11.75 -1.87 29.09
CA HIS A 51 13.17 -1.83 29.42
C HIS A 51 14.07 -1.75 28.18
N ILE A 52 13.72 -2.42 27.08
CA ILE A 52 14.50 -2.37 25.84
C ILE A 52 14.34 -1.00 25.17
N LEU A 53 13.10 -0.50 25.11
CA LEU A 53 12.80 0.81 24.54
C LEU A 53 13.47 1.94 25.33
N ASP A 54 13.37 1.93 26.65
CA ASP A 54 13.99 2.92 27.53
C ASP A 54 15.50 2.93 27.33
N ARG A 55 16.12 1.75 27.31
CA ARG A 55 17.55 1.64 27.05
C ARG A 55 17.93 2.17 25.67
N PHE A 56 17.13 1.89 24.65
CA PHE A 56 17.35 2.46 23.33
C PHE A 56 17.25 3.98 23.33
N CYS A 57 16.19 4.54 23.90
CA CYS A 57 15.95 5.97 24.00
C CYS A 57 17.02 6.72 24.81
N PHE A 58 17.46 6.17 25.94
CA PHE A 58 18.37 6.86 26.85
C PHE A 58 19.84 6.62 26.54
N ASP A 59 20.22 5.39 26.17
CA ASP A 59 21.64 5.05 25.99
C ASP A 59 22.08 5.25 24.54
N PHE A 60 21.28 4.80 23.57
CA PHE A 60 21.72 4.69 22.18
C PHE A 60 21.30 5.87 21.32
N LEU A 61 20.01 6.23 21.37
CA LEU A 61 19.42 7.26 20.53
C LEU A 61 20.16 8.61 20.59
N PRO A 62 20.61 9.13 21.76
CA PRO A 62 21.33 10.41 21.82
C PRO A 62 22.66 10.41 21.04
N GLN A 63 23.20 9.22 20.73
CA GLN A 63 24.46 9.07 20.02
C GLN A 63 24.29 8.95 18.50
N ILE A 64 23.07 8.65 18.02
CA ILE A 64 22.81 8.27 16.63
C ILE A 64 21.64 9.01 15.96
N HIS A 65 20.81 9.74 16.72
CA HIS A 65 19.58 10.36 16.20
C HIS A 65 19.79 11.31 15.01
N ASN A 66 20.98 11.90 14.88
CA ASN A 66 21.32 12.85 13.81
C ASN A 66 21.63 12.19 12.46
N ILE A 67 21.82 10.87 12.42
CA ILE A 67 22.14 10.11 11.21
C ILE A 67 21.07 9.10 10.82
N ILE A 68 19.99 8.99 11.59
CA ILE A 68 18.86 8.12 11.26
C ILE A 68 18.06 8.75 10.11
N GLU A 69 17.96 8.00 9.02
CA GLU A 69 17.22 8.35 7.79
C GLU A 69 15.89 7.58 7.71
N GLN A 70 15.83 6.38 8.29
CA GLN A 70 14.68 5.49 8.24
C GLN A 70 14.36 4.87 9.61
N PHE A 71 13.08 4.79 9.92
CA PHE A 71 12.56 4.01 11.02
C PHE A 71 11.51 3.00 10.56
N ILE A 72 11.55 1.79 11.12
CA ILE A 72 10.49 0.78 11.05
C ILE A 72 10.02 0.51 12.48
N LEU A 73 8.82 0.97 12.84
CA LEU A 73 8.34 1.00 14.23
C LEU A 73 6.99 0.32 14.35
N GLU A 74 6.80 -0.42 15.45
CA GLU A 74 5.48 -0.79 15.92
C GLU A 74 4.74 0.42 16.52
N SER A 75 3.40 0.38 16.47
CA SER A 75 2.52 1.37 17.09
C SER A 75 2.88 1.70 18.55
N PHE A 76 3.20 0.69 19.35
CA PHE A 76 3.51 0.84 20.77
C PHE A 76 4.84 1.56 21.03
N SER A 77 5.86 1.31 20.21
CA SER A 77 7.18 1.94 20.38
C SER A 77 7.27 3.32 19.75
N MET A 78 6.48 3.57 18.69
CA MET A 78 6.55 4.77 17.87
C MET A 78 6.54 6.06 18.69
N GLU A 79 5.56 6.26 19.59
CA GLU A 79 5.46 7.52 20.32
C GLU A 79 6.72 7.78 21.16
N ARG A 80 7.19 6.76 21.89
CA ARG A 80 8.38 6.89 22.74
C ARG A 80 9.63 7.20 21.93
N ILE A 81 9.82 6.51 20.80
CA ILE A 81 10.97 6.75 19.92
C ILE A 81 10.88 8.15 19.33
N LEU A 82 9.75 8.53 18.73
CA LEU A 82 9.61 9.84 18.10
C LEU A 82 9.69 11.00 19.11
N TYR A 83 9.34 10.78 20.39
CA TYR A 83 9.53 11.79 21.45
C TYR A 83 10.95 11.89 21.99
N ALA A 84 11.73 10.80 21.96
CA ALA A 84 13.01 10.73 22.65
C ALA A 84 14.15 11.50 21.94
N GLY A 85 13.93 11.98 20.71
CA GLY A 85 14.96 12.66 19.95
C GLY A 85 14.44 13.60 18.87
N ASN A 86 15.35 14.42 18.33
CA ASN A 86 15.11 15.18 17.11
C ASN A 86 15.83 14.48 15.97
N TYR A 87 15.12 14.15 14.90
CA TYR A 87 15.65 13.37 13.78
C TYR A 87 15.77 14.22 12.52
N PRO A 88 16.83 15.03 12.38
CA PRO A 88 16.93 15.99 11.28
C PRO A 88 17.05 15.35 9.89
N GLN A 89 17.44 14.08 9.81
CA GLN A 89 17.62 13.34 8.55
C GLN A 89 16.52 12.32 8.28
N LEU A 90 15.54 12.15 9.19
CA LEU A 90 14.50 11.13 9.07
C LEU A 90 13.57 11.48 7.91
N CYS A 91 13.62 10.70 6.84
CA CYS A 91 12.81 10.92 5.65
C CYS A 91 11.93 9.73 5.28
N GLN A 92 12.16 8.56 5.89
CA GLN A 92 11.41 7.34 5.67
C GLN A 92 10.85 6.79 6.98
N LEU A 93 9.57 6.45 6.99
CA LEU A 93 8.92 5.88 8.17
C LEU A 93 8.00 4.73 7.76
N THR A 94 8.21 3.58 8.39
CA THR A 94 7.31 2.43 8.31
C THR A 94 6.67 2.22 9.66
N LEU A 95 5.35 2.27 9.71
CA LEU A 95 4.54 2.03 10.90
C LEU A 95 3.82 0.70 10.73
N VAL A 96 4.13 -0.26 11.60
CA VAL A 96 3.52 -1.59 11.60
C VAL A 96 2.62 -1.78 12.80
N ASN A 97 1.65 -2.68 12.68
CA ASN A 97 0.63 -2.97 13.68
C ASN A 97 -0.06 -1.68 14.17
N PHE A 98 -0.33 -0.78 13.24
CA PHE A 98 -0.82 0.55 13.53
C PHE A 98 -2.33 0.52 13.71
N THR A 99 -2.84 0.88 14.89
CA THR A 99 -4.28 0.95 15.09
C THR A 99 -4.84 2.20 14.44
N GLN A 100 -6.10 2.12 14.00
CA GLN A 100 -6.75 3.25 13.35
C GLN A 100 -6.90 4.47 14.28
N GLU A 101 -7.22 4.26 15.55
CA GLU A 101 -7.30 5.33 16.56
C GLU A 101 -5.95 6.04 16.72
N LEU A 102 -4.87 5.27 16.80
CA LEU A 102 -3.53 5.83 16.89
C LEU A 102 -3.18 6.60 15.61
N ALA A 103 -3.58 6.09 14.43
CA ALA A 103 -3.36 6.79 13.17
C ALA A 103 -4.03 8.16 13.13
N ILE A 104 -5.29 8.25 13.55
CA ILE A 104 -6.02 9.52 13.63
C ILE A 104 -5.33 10.48 14.60
N ARG A 105 -4.90 9.99 15.77
CA ARG A 105 -4.25 10.81 16.79
C ARG A 105 -2.88 11.34 16.34
N VAL A 106 -2.08 10.48 15.74
CA VAL A 106 -0.68 10.77 15.39
C VAL A 106 -0.58 11.59 14.11
N LEU A 107 -1.48 11.36 13.16
CA LEU A 107 -1.55 12.06 11.88
C LEU A 107 -2.48 13.29 11.95
N ALA A 108 -2.92 13.69 13.14
CA ALA A 108 -3.58 14.97 13.35
C ALA A 108 -2.59 16.14 13.22
N ASP A 109 -3.02 17.25 12.60
CA ASP A 109 -2.18 18.46 12.44
C ASP A 109 -1.74 19.07 13.78
N GLU A 110 -2.46 18.78 14.86
CA GLU A 110 -2.16 19.22 16.23
C GLU A 110 -1.27 18.23 17.00
N SER A 111 -0.87 17.12 16.38
CA SER A 111 -0.01 16.13 17.05
C SER A 111 1.38 16.72 17.31
N HIS A 112 2.01 16.32 18.42
CA HIS A 112 3.38 16.73 18.71
C HIS A 112 4.38 16.27 17.62
N PHE A 113 4.01 15.27 16.83
CA PHE A 113 4.80 14.71 15.73
C PHE A 113 4.54 15.40 14.39
N ALA A 114 3.55 16.30 14.29
CA ALA A 114 3.16 16.95 13.05
C ALA A 114 4.35 17.61 12.32
N HIS A 115 5.33 18.13 13.06
CA HIS A 115 6.52 18.73 12.48
C HIS A 115 7.44 17.73 11.74
N ILE A 116 7.53 16.48 12.23
CA ILE A 116 8.28 15.39 11.57
C ILE A 116 7.55 15.01 10.29
N PHE A 117 6.26 14.71 10.42
CA PHE A 117 5.40 14.30 9.32
C PHE A 117 5.35 15.34 8.20
N LYS A 118 5.09 16.60 8.53
CA LYS A 118 4.80 17.65 7.54
C LYS A 118 5.97 17.99 6.63
N ASN A 119 7.18 17.99 7.18
CA ASN A 119 8.34 18.61 6.53
C ASN A 119 9.47 17.63 6.18
N GLN A 120 9.53 16.46 6.82
CA GLN A 120 10.69 15.57 6.71
C GLN A 120 10.34 14.27 5.98
N ILE A 121 9.15 13.72 6.24
CA ILE A 121 8.76 12.43 5.68
C ILE A 121 8.43 12.58 4.18
N THR A 122 9.17 11.82 3.38
CA THR A 122 8.97 11.70 1.93
C THR A 122 8.43 10.32 1.56
N HIS A 123 8.76 9.30 2.36
CA HIS A 123 8.28 7.93 2.19
C HIS A 123 7.59 7.46 3.47
N LEU A 124 6.32 7.08 3.35
CA LEU A 124 5.52 6.58 4.45
C LEU A 124 4.92 5.22 4.11
N VAL A 125 5.15 4.25 4.97
CA VAL A 125 4.46 2.97 4.96
C VAL A 125 3.60 2.86 6.22
N VAL A 126 2.31 2.60 6.08
CA VAL A 126 1.39 2.36 7.21
C VAL A 126 0.70 1.02 7.01
N LEU A 127 1.00 0.08 7.89
CA LEU A 127 0.38 -1.23 7.92
C LEU A 127 -0.55 -1.32 9.13
N ILE A 128 -1.85 -1.33 8.86
CA ILE A 128 -2.89 -1.35 9.88
C ILE A 128 -3.16 -2.77 10.34
N ASP A 129 -3.27 -2.97 11.65
CA ASP A 129 -3.66 -4.26 12.22
C ASP A 129 -5.19 -4.48 12.19
N TYR A 130 -5.63 -5.73 12.26
CA TYR A 130 -7.03 -6.17 12.12
C TYR A 130 -8.02 -5.29 12.92
N ILE A 131 -9.13 -4.93 12.27
CA ILE A 131 -10.18 -4.08 12.85
C ILE A 131 -11.41 -4.93 13.13
N GLU A 132 -11.83 -5.02 14.40
CA GLU A 132 -13.15 -5.57 14.73
C GLU A 132 -14.28 -4.70 14.16
N SER A 133 -15.21 -5.36 13.48
CA SER A 133 -15.90 -4.88 12.29
C SER A 133 -17.16 -4.01 12.47
N ARG A 134 -17.32 -3.24 13.55
CA ARG A 134 -18.69 -2.77 13.89
C ARG A 134 -19.12 -1.32 13.66
N SER A 135 -18.28 -0.30 13.43
CA SER A 135 -18.82 1.04 13.03
C SER A 135 -17.84 2.08 12.46
N TYR A 136 -16.85 1.73 11.63
CA TYR A 136 -15.68 2.60 11.42
C TYR A 136 -15.42 3.15 10.01
N ASP A 137 -16.39 3.08 9.08
CA ASP A 137 -16.20 3.64 7.72
C ASP A 137 -15.83 5.14 7.78
N ASP A 138 -16.48 5.94 8.63
CA ASP A 138 -16.20 7.38 8.79
C ASP A 138 -14.79 7.66 9.32
N LEU A 139 -14.28 6.83 10.24
CA LEU A 139 -12.94 7.03 10.79
C LEU A 139 -11.84 6.73 9.76
N ARG A 140 -12.11 5.94 8.71
CA ARG A 140 -11.10 5.52 7.72
C ARG A 140 -10.84 6.62 6.71
N ILE A 141 -11.91 7.27 6.26
CA ILE A 141 -11.86 8.46 5.40
C ILE A 141 -11.02 9.56 6.07
N ASN A 142 -11.17 9.73 7.39
CA ASN A 142 -10.42 10.72 8.16
C ASN A 142 -8.90 10.49 8.12
N VAL A 143 -8.41 9.24 8.18
CA VAL A 143 -6.96 8.97 8.16
C VAL A 143 -6.32 9.38 6.84
N PHE A 144 -6.97 9.10 5.70
CA PHE A 144 -6.43 9.47 4.39
C PHE A 144 -6.42 10.95 4.15
N GLN A 145 -7.52 11.62 4.49
CA GLN A 145 -7.59 13.07 4.41
C GLN A 145 -6.45 13.70 5.24
N ARG A 146 -6.20 13.19 6.44
CA ARG A 146 -5.10 13.61 7.32
C ARG A 146 -3.73 13.35 6.72
N ILE A 147 -3.47 12.16 6.18
CA ILE A 147 -2.20 11.83 5.51
C ILE A 147 -1.95 12.81 4.36
N PHE A 148 -2.94 13.00 3.50
CA PHE A 148 -2.81 13.88 2.34
C PHE A 148 -2.76 15.38 2.70
N SER A 149 -3.37 15.80 3.81
CA SER A 149 -3.33 17.20 4.26
C SER A 149 -2.05 17.54 5.02
N LEU A 150 -1.59 16.64 5.88
CA LEU A 150 -0.47 16.86 6.78
C LEU A 150 0.87 16.72 6.07
N LEU A 151 1.02 15.71 5.20
CA LEU A 151 2.31 15.29 4.66
C LEU A 151 2.61 15.98 3.32
N THR A 152 2.98 17.26 3.39
CA THR A 152 3.18 18.10 2.19
C THR A 152 4.39 17.72 1.34
N THR A 153 5.34 16.96 1.89
CA THR A 153 6.55 16.48 1.21
C THR A 153 6.45 15.03 0.75
N LEU A 154 5.31 14.36 0.98
CA LEU A 154 5.15 12.95 0.72
C LEU A 154 5.17 12.66 -0.78
N THR A 155 6.12 11.83 -1.23
CA THR A 155 6.22 11.35 -2.61
C THR A 155 5.77 9.90 -2.73
N ASP A 156 5.96 9.12 -1.67
CA ASP A 156 5.76 7.68 -1.66
C ASP A 156 4.88 7.27 -0.48
N LEU A 157 3.72 6.67 -0.78
CA LEU A 157 2.78 6.17 0.22
C LEU A 157 2.46 4.71 -0.04
N ASP A 158 2.72 3.85 0.94
CA ASP A 158 2.23 2.47 0.98
C ASP A 158 1.31 2.29 2.18
N PHE A 159 0.01 2.15 1.91
CA PHE A 159 -1.00 1.98 2.94
C PHE A 159 -1.69 0.63 2.79
N GLY A 160 -1.44 -0.25 3.75
CA GLY A 160 -1.89 -1.63 3.71
C GLY A 160 -2.39 -2.14 5.05
N GLN A 161 -2.63 -3.45 5.10
CA GLN A 161 -2.99 -4.18 6.32
C GLN A 161 -1.92 -5.24 6.63
N CYS A 162 -1.63 -5.44 7.92
CA CYS A 162 -0.73 -6.51 8.38
C CYS A 162 -1.39 -7.91 8.30
N SER A 163 -2.69 -8.00 8.56
CA SER A 163 -3.38 -9.28 8.74
C SER A 163 -3.81 -9.91 7.42
N ARG A 164 -3.98 -11.24 7.43
CA ARG A 164 -4.55 -12.04 6.32
C ARG A 164 -6.03 -11.74 6.03
N SER A 165 -6.61 -10.67 6.60
CA SER A 165 -7.99 -10.31 6.30
C SER A 165 -8.09 -9.98 4.81
N LEU A 166 -8.89 -10.76 4.09
CA LEU A 166 -9.00 -10.72 2.63
C LEU A 166 -9.69 -9.46 2.10
N HIS A 167 -10.18 -8.58 2.98
CA HIS A 167 -11.07 -7.50 2.59
C HIS A 167 -10.37 -6.15 2.79
N PRO A 168 -10.02 -5.46 1.70
CA PRO A 168 -9.56 -4.10 1.78
C PRO A 168 -10.68 -3.20 2.29
N VAL A 169 -10.27 -2.22 3.07
CA VAL A 169 -11.09 -1.73 4.18
C VAL A 169 -11.58 -0.30 3.92
N LEU A 170 -10.96 0.42 2.98
CA LEU A 170 -11.21 1.84 2.78
C LEU A 170 -12.38 2.08 1.81
N THR A 171 -13.34 2.87 2.23
CA THR A 171 -14.43 3.39 1.39
C THR A 171 -14.32 4.91 1.32
N PHE A 172 -14.56 5.49 0.15
CA PHE A 172 -14.65 6.93 -0.11
C PHE A 172 -16.09 7.33 -0.49
N ASN A 173 -17.09 6.61 0.05
CA ASN A 173 -18.50 6.83 -0.26
C ASN A 173 -18.92 8.27 0.10
N ASN A 174 -19.14 9.09 -0.94
CA ASN A 174 -19.90 10.34 -0.97
C ASN A 174 -19.88 11.18 0.31
N SER A 175 -18.86 12.02 0.50
CA SER A 175 -19.01 13.45 0.82
C SER A 175 -17.66 14.08 1.17
N SER A 176 -17.37 15.24 0.58
CA SER A 176 -16.38 16.23 1.04
C SER A 176 -14.87 15.93 0.89
N ALA A 177 -14.45 15.05 -0.01
CA ALA A 177 -13.02 14.98 -0.38
C ALA A 177 -12.60 16.13 -1.35
N ASP A 178 -13.36 17.23 -1.40
CA ASP A 178 -13.16 18.39 -2.28
C ASP A 178 -11.94 19.25 -1.92
N GLY A 179 -11.06 18.81 -1.02
CA GLY A 179 -9.92 19.64 -0.60
C GLY A 179 -8.67 18.91 -0.12
N CYS A 180 -8.59 17.58 -0.21
CA CYS A 180 -7.49 16.84 0.42
C CYS A 180 -6.97 15.70 -0.45
N PHE A 181 -6.17 16.03 -1.47
CA PHE A 181 -5.15 15.10 -1.96
C PHE A 181 -3.86 15.86 -2.20
N SER A 182 -2.79 15.34 -1.61
CA SER A 182 -1.45 15.91 -1.70
C SER A 182 -1.01 15.93 -3.16
N SER A 183 -0.57 17.10 -3.63
CA SER A 183 -0.12 17.27 -5.00
C SER A 183 1.24 16.63 -5.28
N THR A 184 1.95 16.11 -4.28
CA THR A 184 3.34 15.65 -4.41
C THR A 184 3.51 14.15 -4.55
N ILE A 185 2.44 13.37 -4.35
CA ILE A 185 2.53 11.91 -4.37
C ILE A 185 2.79 11.42 -5.79
N VAL A 186 3.88 10.68 -5.94
CA VAL A 186 4.33 10.07 -7.19
C VAL A 186 4.01 8.58 -7.19
N ASN A 187 4.15 7.90 -6.05
CA ASN A 187 3.91 6.47 -5.92
C ASN A 187 2.90 6.20 -4.80
N LEU A 188 1.81 5.52 -5.14
CA LEU A 188 0.76 5.14 -4.21
C LEU A 188 0.51 3.64 -4.28
N ARG A 189 0.67 2.94 -3.15
CA ARG A 189 0.17 1.60 -2.92
C ARG A 189 -0.93 1.64 -1.87
N ILE A 190 -2.10 1.07 -2.17
CA ILE A 190 -3.27 1.17 -1.30
C ILE A 190 -4.22 -0.03 -1.42
N ASN A 191 -4.89 -0.35 -0.32
CA ASN A 191 -5.97 -1.33 -0.25
C ASN A 191 -7.34 -0.63 -0.10
N VAL A 192 -8.18 -0.59 -1.13
CA VAL A 192 -9.53 0.05 -1.10
C VAL A 192 -10.66 -0.96 -1.27
N ARG A 193 -11.86 -0.69 -0.77
CA ARG A 193 -12.95 -1.68 -0.75
C ARG A 193 -13.52 -1.93 -2.15
N THR A 194 -13.86 -0.87 -2.88
CA THR A 194 -14.58 -0.99 -4.16
C THR A 194 -13.77 -0.43 -5.33
N PHE A 195 -14.19 -0.74 -6.56
CA PHE A 195 -13.62 -0.10 -7.75
C PHE A 195 -13.95 1.40 -7.82
N ASP A 196 -15.09 1.83 -7.26
CA ASP A 196 -15.46 3.24 -7.19
C ASP A 196 -14.48 4.05 -6.32
N ASP A 197 -14.06 3.46 -5.21
CA ASP A 197 -13.01 4.01 -4.33
C ASP A 197 -11.68 4.22 -5.07
N CYS A 198 -11.31 3.26 -5.92
CA CYS A 198 -10.16 3.35 -6.81
C CYS A 198 -10.32 4.50 -7.81
N GLN A 199 -11.49 4.64 -8.44
CA GLN A 199 -11.76 5.75 -9.38
C GLN A 199 -11.72 7.12 -8.70
N CYS A 200 -12.23 7.24 -7.47
CA CYS A 200 -12.18 8.48 -6.69
C CYS A 200 -10.74 8.95 -6.43
N LEU A 201 -9.77 8.04 -6.28
CA LEU A 201 -8.35 8.41 -6.14
C LEU A 201 -7.74 8.91 -7.46
N LEU A 202 -8.32 8.51 -8.59
CA LEU A 202 -7.87 8.82 -9.95
C LEU A 202 -8.74 9.89 -10.64
N ASP A 203 -9.42 10.74 -9.87
CA ASP A 203 -10.27 11.80 -10.39
C ASP A 203 -9.52 13.11 -10.71
N GLY A 204 -8.18 13.07 -10.72
CA GLY A 204 -7.32 14.19 -11.10
C GLY A 204 -6.67 14.93 -9.92
N ARG A 205 -7.06 14.62 -8.68
CA ARG A 205 -6.50 15.29 -7.48
C ARG A 205 -5.07 14.85 -7.15
N LEU A 206 -4.64 13.67 -7.59
CA LEU A 206 -3.25 13.17 -7.49
C LEU A 206 -2.48 13.40 -8.80
N SER A 207 -2.22 14.66 -9.14
CA SER A 207 -1.70 15.05 -10.47
C SER A 207 -0.26 14.62 -10.77
N GLN A 208 0.56 14.39 -9.73
CA GLN A 208 1.94 13.90 -9.89
C GLN A 208 2.05 12.37 -9.87
N LEU A 209 0.94 11.66 -9.66
CA LEU A 209 0.95 10.21 -9.55
C LEU A 209 1.47 9.57 -10.85
N ARG A 210 2.49 8.72 -10.73
CA ARG A 210 3.11 7.95 -11.81
C ARG A 210 2.93 6.45 -11.61
N THR A 211 2.96 6.00 -10.36
CA THR A 211 2.76 4.59 -10.00
C THR A 211 1.55 4.44 -9.10
N PHE A 212 0.60 3.62 -9.52
CA PHE A 212 -0.56 3.29 -8.71
C PHE A 212 -0.77 1.79 -8.59
N ILE A 213 -0.59 1.26 -7.38
CA ILE A 213 -0.78 -0.14 -7.05
C ILE A 213 -1.96 -0.25 -6.10
N VAL A 214 -3.06 -0.80 -6.57
CA VAL A 214 -4.30 -0.86 -5.81
C VAL A 214 -4.77 -2.30 -5.64
N ARG A 215 -5.16 -2.64 -4.42
CA ARG A 215 -5.87 -3.88 -4.12
C ARG A 215 -7.31 -3.56 -3.76
N ILE A 216 -8.25 -4.31 -4.34
CA ILE A 216 -9.69 -4.11 -4.17
C ILE A 216 -10.39 -5.37 -3.70
N ASP A 217 -11.52 -5.20 -3.01
CA ASP A 217 -12.28 -6.32 -2.47
C ASP A 217 -13.00 -6.99 -3.63
N PHE A 218 -13.85 -6.22 -4.31
CA PHE A 218 -14.59 -6.66 -5.48
C PHE A 218 -14.82 -5.51 -6.47
N ILE A 219 -15.04 -5.88 -7.72
CA ILE A 219 -15.60 -5.00 -8.76
C ILE A 219 -17.07 -5.40 -8.89
N SER A 220 -17.96 -4.48 -8.54
CA SER A 220 -19.40 -4.62 -8.74
C SER A 220 -19.88 -3.55 -9.71
N ASN A 221 -21.06 -3.77 -10.30
CA ASN A 221 -21.79 -2.80 -11.13
C ASN A 221 -21.89 -1.44 -10.44
N SER A 222 -20.90 -0.59 -10.73
CA SER A 222 -20.78 0.74 -10.18
C SER A 222 -21.91 1.61 -10.68
N LYS A 223 -22.51 2.39 -9.78
CA LYS A 223 -23.48 3.43 -10.17
C LYS A 223 -22.80 4.74 -10.55
N LEU A 224 -21.51 4.89 -10.23
CA LEU A 224 -20.74 6.07 -10.53
C LEU A 224 -20.35 6.05 -12.01
N SER A 225 -21.15 6.73 -12.83
CA SER A 225 -20.72 7.18 -14.16
C SER A 225 -19.70 8.31 -13.96
N VAL A 226 -18.47 7.96 -13.62
CA VAL A 226 -17.42 8.98 -13.57
C VAL A 226 -17.13 9.40 -15.01
N ASN A 227 -17.75 10.51 -15.43
CA ASN A 227 -17.57 11.17 -16.72
C ASN A 227 -16.17 11.82 -16.83
N ASN A 228 -15.12 11.11 -16.43
CA ASN A 228 -13.76 11.67 -16.45
C ASN A 228 -13.09 11.32 -17.78
N THR A 229 -13.22 12.25 -18.72
CA THR A 229 -12.46 12.28 -19.98
C THR A 229 -10.97 12.56 -19.79
N ASP A 230 -10.54 12.84 -18.55
CA ASP A 230 -9.17 13.21 -18.24
C ASP A 230 -8.21 12.04 -18.41
N ILE A 231 -7.12 12.33 -19.13
CA ILE A 231 -6.00 11.43 -19.34
C ILE A 231 -5.23 11.31 -18.02
N LEU A 232 -5.00 10.08 -17.60
CA LEU A 232 -4.20 9.74 -16.45
C LEU A 232 -2.73 9.61 -16.89
N HIS A 233 -1.85 10.39 -16.26
CA HIS A 233 -0.42 10.38 -16.51
C HIS A 233 0.31 9.32 -15.67
N LEU A 234 -0.23 8.10 -15.67
CA LEU A 234 0.39 6.95 -15.00
C LEU A 234 1.38 6.26 -15.93
N GLU A 235 2.52 5.87 -15.39
CA GLU A 235 3.54 5.04 -16.03
C GLU A 235 3.41 3.57 -15.59
N CYS A 236 2.94 3.34 -14.36
CA CYS A 236 2.73 2.02 -13.80
C CYS A 236 1.35 1.91 -13.11
N PHE A 237 0.60 0.86 -13.44
CA PHE A 237 -0.69 0.54 -12.85
C PHE A 237 -0.77 -0.95 -12.51
N SER A 238 -1.16 -1.23 -11.27
CA SER A 238 -1.42 -2.60 -10.82
C SER A 238 -2.76 -2.66 -10.10
N LEU A 239 -3.61 -3.60 -10.51
CA LEU A 239 -4.91 -3.86 -9.88
C LEU A 239 -4.97 -5.32 -9.43
N THR A 240 -5.31 -5.54 -8.16
CA THR A 240 -5.52 -6.88 -7.59
C THR A 240 -6.90 -6.97 -6.96
N SER A 241 -7.75 -7.90 -7.40
CA SER A 241 -9.05 -8.20 -6.76
C SER A 241 -8.93 -9.41 -5.84
N TYR A 242 -9.48 -9.33 -4.63
CA TYR A 242 -9.48 -10.43 -3.65
C TYR A 242 -10.70 -11.34 -3.76
N ASN A 243 -11.84 -10.78 -4.17
CA ASN A 243 -13.06 -11.54 -4.39
C ASN A 243 -13.45 -11.57 -5.86
N GLN A 244 -14.44 -12.41 -6.11
CA GLN A 244 -15.13 -12.57 -7.37
C GLN A 244 -15.67 -11.23 -7.89
N THR A 245 -15.31 -10.91 -9.11
CA THR A 245 -15.75 -9.72 -9.84
C THR A 245 -16.75 -10.09 -10.92
N LEU A 246 -17.75 -9.25 -11.10
CA LEU A 246 -18.70 -9.31 -12.22
C LEU A 246 -18.46 -8.12 -13.14
N ASP A 247 -18.55 -8.35 -14.44
CA ASP A 247 -18.52 -7.34 -15.50
C ASP A 247 -17.30 -6.41 -15.40
N TYR A 248 -16.15 -6.93 -14.94
CA TYR A 248 -14.96 -6.14 -14.65
C TYR A 248 -14.44 -5.38 -15.88
N GLU A 249 -14.61 -5.96 -17.06
CA GLU A 249 -14.26 -5.39 -18.36
C GLU A 249 -14.97 -4.04 -18.59
N SER A 250 -16.23 -3.92 -18.16
CA SER A 250 -17.01 -2.68 -18.30
C SER A 250 -16.46 -1.54 -17.43
N HIS A 251 -15.62 -1.85 -16.44
CA HIS A 251 -15.04 -0.91 -15.49
C HIS A 251 -13.55 -0.67 -15.75
N VAL A 252 -12.79 -1.74 -15.98
CA VAL A 252 -11.34 -1.72 -16.15
C VAL A 252 -10.96 -1.20 -17.53
N VAL A 253 -11.63 -1.62 -18.61
CA VAL A 253 -11.27 -1.18 -19.97
C VAL A 253 -11.40 0.34 -20.14
N PRO A 254 -12.50 1.00 -19.72
CA PRO A 254 -12.60 2.45 -19.79
C PRO A 254 -11.52 3.17 -18.96
N LEU A 255 -11.15 2.61 -17.81
CA LEU A 255 -10.09 3.17 -16.98
C LEU A 255 -8.72 3.10 -17.68
N LEU A 256 -8.37 1.94 -18.26
CA LEU A 256 -7.12 1.75 -18.99
C LEU A 256 -7.04 2.66 -20.22
N CYS A 257 -8.15 2.90 -20.92
CA CYS A 257 -8.23 3.83 -22.05
C CYS A 257 -7.79 5.26 -21.69
N ARG A 258 -7.85 5.63 -20.41
CA ARG A 258 -7.40 6.94 -19.91
C ARG A 258 -5.89 7.01 -19.68
N MET A 259 -5.18 5.88 -19.63
CA MET A 259 -3.76 5.78 -19.23
C MET A 259 -2.81 5.69 -20.44
N ARG A 260 -2.79 6.72 -21.30
CA ARG A 260 -2.01 6.70 -22.57
C ARG A 260 -0.49 6.57 -22.43
N TYR A 261 0.04 6.93 -21.26
CA TYR A 261 1.47 6.92 -20.94
C TYR A 261 1.91 5.66 -20.19
N LEU A 262 1.01 4.71 -20.01
CA LEU A 262 1.26 3.52 -19.22
C LEU A 262 2.31 2.65 -19.89
N GLN A 263 3.37 2.33 -19.15
CA GLN A 263 4.48 1.49 -19.57
C GLN A 263 4.39 0.10 -18.94
N GLN A 264 3.81 0.00 -17.75
CA GLN A 264 3.67 -1.24 -17.00
C GLN A 264 2.23 -1.43 -16.52
N LEU A 265 1.64 -2.58 -16.86
CA LEU A 265 0.31 -2.97 -16.44
C LEU A 265 0.34 -4.36 -15.80
N THR A 266 -0.15 -4.47 -14.57
CA THR A 266 -0.39 -5.75 -13.90
C THR A 266 -1.85 -5.85 -13.48
N LEU A 267 -2.55 -6.87 -13.96
CA LEU A 267 -3.92 -7.16 -13.58
C LEU A 267 -3.98 -8.54 -12.93
N TYR A 268 -4.49 -8.61 -11.71
CA TYR A 268 -4.81 -9.84 -11.02
C TYR A 268 -6.29 -9.82 -10.67
N VAL A 269 -7.11 -10.57 -11.40
CA VAL A 269 -8.58 -10.51 -11.28
C VAL A 269 -9.15 -11.90 -11.06
N ILE A 270 -10.10 -11.99 -10.15
CA ILE A 270 -10.85 -13.21 -9.87
C ILE A 270 -12.23 -13.06 -10.48
N VAL A 271 -12.53 -13.81 -11.53
CA VAL A 271 -13.73 -13.61 -12.36
C VAL A 271 -14.76 -14.72 -12.12
N THR A 272 -16.04 -14.35 -12.03
CA THR A 272 -17.15 -15.31 -12.06
C THR A 272 -17.65 -15.53 -13.49
N ILE A 273 -17.85 -16.78 -13.88
CA ILE A 273 -18.15 -17.25 -15.26
C ILE A 273 -19.40 -16.65 -15.93
N ARG A 274 -20.18 -15.84 -15.22
CA ARG A 274 -21.37 -15.18 -15.77
C ARG A 274 -21.09 -13.87 -16.51
N SER A 275 -19.86 -13.37 -16.49
CA SER A 275 -19.46 -12.10 -17.12
C SER A 275 -18.72 -12.32 -18.43
N THR A 276 -18.81 -11.34 -19.33
CA THR A 276 -17.94 -11.25 -20.49
C THR A 276 -16.48 -11.14 -20.05
N PHE A 277 -15.54 -11.49 -20.93
CA PHE A 277 -14.11 -11.49 -20.61
C PHE A 277 -13.38 -10.60 -21.62
N ILE A 278 -12.33 -9.90 -21.19
CA ILE A 278 -11.42 -9.19 -22.10
C ILE A 278 -10.66 -10.23 -22.93
N ASP A 279 -11.28 -10.67 -24.02
CA ASP A 279 -10.64 -11.60 -24.94
C ASP A 279 -9.48 -10.94 -25.72
N GLY A 280 -8.76 -11.72 -26.52
CA GLY A 280 -7.60 -11.21 -27.28
C GLY A 280 -7.95 -10.13 -28.28
N ILE A 281 -9.19 -10.08 -28.77
CA ILE A 281 -9.67 -9.05 -29.70
C ILE A 281 -9.92 -7.76 -28.93
N HIS A 282 -10.59 -7.83 -27.78
CA HIS A 282 -10.81 -6.67 -26.90
C HIS A 282 -9.49 -6.14 -26.35
N LEU A 283 -8.58 -7.02 -25.91
CA LEU A 283 -7.25 -6.63 -25.45
C LEU A 283 -6.47 -5.90 -26.56
N SER A 284 -6.43 -6.45 -27.76
CA SER A 284 -5.70 -5.86 -28.89
C SER A 284 -6.32 -4.53 -29.33
N ASN A 285 -7.61 -4.53 -29.62
CA ASN A 285 -8.26 -3.40 -30.29
C ASN A 285 -8.66 -2.27 -29.32
N GLU A 286 -8.91 -2.59 -28.05
CA GLU A 286 -9.43 -1.61 -27.08
C GLU A 286 -8.39 -1.15 -26.07
N ILE A 287 -7.41 -1.99 -25.72
CA ILE A 287 -6.38 -1.66 -24.73
C ILE A 287 -5.05 -1.34 -25.41
N LEU A 288 -4.47 -2.27 -26.18
CA LEU A 288 -3.11 -2.11 -26.71
C LEU A 288 -3.00 -0.93 -27.69
N ASP A 289 -4.00 -0.73 -28.55
CA ASP A 289 -4.07 0.42 -29.46
C ASP A 289 -4.17 1.78 -28.71
N ARG A 290 -4.69 1.76 -27.47
CA ARG A 290 -4.88 2.97 -26.65
C ARG A 290 -3.71 3.25 -25.71
N VAL A 291 -2.86 2.24 -25.47
CA VAL A 291 -1.71 2.30 -24.58
C VAL A 291 -0.43 1.97 -25.35
N PRO A 292 -0.03 2.81 -26.32
CA PRO A 292 1.08 2.49 -27.23
C PRO A 292 2.45 2.44 -26.55
N GLN A 293 2.55 2.94 -25.32
CA GLN A 293 3.79 2.95 -24.53
C GLN A 293 3.97 1.70 -23.67
N LEU A 294 3.01 0.76 -23.71
CA LEU A 294 3.02 -0.42 -22.86
C LEU A 294 4.19 -1.33 -23.24
N GLN A 295 5.11 -1.51 -22.29
CA GLN A 295 6.29 -2.37 -22.44
C GLN A 295 6.10 -3.70 -21.71
N THR A 296 5.45 -3.66 -20.54
CA THR A 296 5.19 -4.84 -19.71
C THR A 296 3.71 -4.98 -19.46
N PHE A 297 3.17 -6.17 -19.75
CA PHE A 297 1.78 -6.50 -19.50
C PHE A 297 1.69 -7.88 -18.84
N ASN A 298 1.29 -7.89 -17.57
CA ASN A 298 1.05 -9.10 -16.79
C ASN A 298 -0.44 -9.22 -16.53
N PHE A 299 -1.04 -10.34 -16.94
CA PHE A 299 -2.46 -10.56 -16.73
C PHE A 299 -2.70 -11.94 -16.12
N ASN A 300 -3.08 -11.94 -14.85
CA ASN A 300 -3.38 -13.12 -14.06
C ASN A 300 -4.88 -13.17 -13.79
N ILE A 301 -5.55 -14.19 -14.29
CA ILE A 301 -6.98 -14.38 -14.10
C ILE A 301 -7.22 -15.71 -13.42
N ILE A 302 -7.98 -15.65 -12.33
CA ILE A 302 -8.50 -16.85 -11.67
C ILE A 302 -9.99 -16.91 -11.97
N THR A 303 -10.45 -18.05 -12.52
CA THR A 303 -11.87 -18.29 -12.77
C THR A 303 -12.36 -19.41 -11.87
N TYR A 304 -13.47 -19.19 -11.15
CA TYR A 304 -14.16 -20.28 -10.47
C TYR A 304 -15.09 -20.99 -11.44
N ALA A 305 -14.70 -22.18 -11.89
CA ALA A 305 -15.45 -22.91 -12.90
C ALA A 305 -16.58 -23.77 -12.34
N ASP A 306 -17.81 -23.49 -12.80
CA ASP A 306 -18.84 -24.52 -12.95
C ASP A 306 -18.82 -24.97 -14.42
N ALA A 307 -18.19 -26.13 -14.69
CA ALA A 307 -18.28 -27.02 -15.86
C ALA A 307 -18.45 -26.46 -17.30
N ASN A 308 -18.28 -25.16 -17.58
CA ASN A 308 -18.47 -24.57 -18.90
C ASN A 308 -17.13 -24.33 -19.61
N ASN A 309 -16.75 -25.28 -20.47
CA ASN A 309 -15.48 -25.31 -21.21
C ASN A 309 -15.23 -24.10 -22.14
N GLN A 310 -16.27 -23.36 -22.55
CA GLN A 310 -16.14 -22.35 -23.60
C GLN A 310 -15.45 -21.06 -23.15
N LEU A 311 -15.67 -20.61 -21.91
CA LEU A 311 -14.98 -19.42 -21.37
C LEU A 311 -13.48 -19.70 -21.14
N TYR A 312 -13.16 -20.89 -20.65
CA TYR A 312 -11.78 -21.33 -20.43
C TYR A 312 -10.98 -21.32 -21.75
N GLU A 313 -11.56 -21.83 -22.84
CA GLU A 313 -10.93 -21.80 -24.16
C GLU A 313 -10.73 -20.38 -24.70
N ASN A 314 -11.68 -19.46 -24.47
CA ASN A 314 -11.54 -18.05 -24.87
C ASN A 314 -10.37 -17.35 -24.15
N ILE A 315 -10.21 -17.59 -22.84
CA ILE A 315 -9.08 -17.07 -22.05
C ILE A 315 -7.77 -17.63 -22.59
N LYS A 316 -7.70 -18.94 -22.84
CA LYS A 316 -6.49 -19.59 -23.36
C LYS A 316 -6.10 -19.06 -24.74
N CYS A 317 -7.07 -18.86 -25.63
CA CYS A 317 -6.84 -18.33 -26.98
C CYS A 317 -6.39 -16.86 -27.00
N THR A 318 -6.83 -16.07 -26.03
CA THR A 318 -6.47 -14.65 -25.87
C THR A 318 -4.96 -14.45 -25.73
N PHE A 319 -4.31 -15.28 -24.92
CA PHE A 319 -2.87 -15.13 -24.62
C PHE A 319 -1.95 -15.93 -25.55
N LEU A 320 -2.48 -16.94 -26.25
CA LEU A 320 -1.74 -17.66 -27.29
C LEU A 320 -1.49 -16.82 -28.55
N ASN A 321 -2.35 -15.83 -28.83
CA ASN A 321 -2.24 -14.96 -30.00
C ASN A 321 -1.45 -13.66 -29.74
N GLY A 322 -1.09 -13.37 -28.49
CA GLY A 322 -0.29 -12.20 -28.11
C GLY A 322 1.18 -12.54 -27.86
N LYS A 323 2.09 -11.58 -28.09
CA LYS A 323 3.51 -11.68 -27.67
C LYS A 323 3.65 -11.44 -26.16
N PHE A 324 2.86 -12.11 -25.33
CA PHE A 324 2.86 -11.90 -23.87
C PHE A 324 3.28 -13.19 -23.17
N SER A 325 4.42 -13.14 -22.50
CA SER A 325 4.93 -14.24 -21.67
C SER A 325 4.50 -14.01 -20.23
N GLN A 326 3.73 -14.95 -19.68
CA GLN A 326 3.29 -15.14 -18.29
C GLN A 326 1.78 -14.92 -18.07
N VAL A 327 1.06 -16.04 -18.17
CA VAL A 327 -0.26 -16.25 -17.54
C VAL A 327 -0.13 -17.54 -16.74
N ASP A 328 -0.18 -17.45 -15.43
CA ASP A 328 -0.20 -18.62 -14.56
C ASP A 328 -1.65 -19.08 -14.36
N PHE A 329 -1.96 -20.28 -14.83
CA PHE A 329 -3.27 -20.92 -14.62
C PHE A 329 -3.18 -21.80 -13.37
N TYR A 330 -3.92 -21.41 -12.32
CA TYR A 330 -4.12 -22.27 -11.15
C TYR A 330 -5.50 -22.95 -11.28
N LEU A 331 -5.50 -24.28 -11.30
CA LEU A 331 -6.69 -25.15 -11.39
C LEU A 331 -7.29 -25.42 -10.02
#